data_AF-A0A1Q5P9C3-F1
#
_entry.id   AF-A0A1Q5P9C3-F1
#
_cell.length_a   1.000
_cell.length_b   1.000
_cell.length_c   1.000
_cell.angle_alpha   90.00
_cell.angle_beta   90.00
_cell.angle_gamma   90.00
#
_symmetry.space_group_name_H-M   'P 1'
#
loop_
_entity.id
_entity.type
_entity.pdbx_description
1 polymer ?
#
loop_
_entity_poly.entity_id
_entity_poly.type
_entity_poly.pdbx_seq_one_letter_code
_entity_poly.pdbx_strand_id
1 'polypeptide(L)'
;MNKALKANERELIKLARFFSKRAEQLAVDGELSEDQRQLTQACENLERQLLQHAANREAIMDKRARLEKLIEDNAQCPKCRKADMLKQQAVTTNEHGWKLNTYRCRRCNTSFTWNRPNNPWHMVQFLELYIKELEESLNVDMEPSLRQHTEAALPQLQDSLSRLRPVLQDSDEEVEALTEKEREMDKIIHQFKNYLLIEKIKLDTYQEE
;
A
#
# COMPACT_ATOMS: atom_id res chain seq x y z
N MET A 1 3.73 -21.35 -3.76
CA MET A 1 4.75 -20.28 -3.58
C MET A 1 4.01 -19.00 -3.28
N ASN A 2 4.39 -18.26 -2.23
CA ASN A 2 3.75 -17.00 -1.86
C ASN A 2 3.88 -16.01 -3.05
N LYS A 3 2.73 -15.47 -3.53
CA LYS A 3 2.69 -14.54 -4.67
C LYS A 3 3.34 -13.19 -4.33
N ALA A 4 3.41 -12.84 -3.04
CA ALA A 4 3.99 -11.61 -2.55
C ALA A 4 5.51 -11.55 -2.66
N LEU A 5 6.21 -12.66 -2.95
CA LEU A 5 7.69 -12.67 -3.05
C LEU A 5 8.20 -12.01 -4.34
N LYS A 6 9.18 -11.13 -4.23
CA LYS A 6 9.95 -10.57 -5.35
C LYS A 6 10.80 -11.66 -6.03
N ALA A 7 11.28 -11.40 -7.23
CA ALA A 7 12.05 -12.38 -8.01
C ALA A 7 13.38 -12.77 -7.29
N ASN A 8 14.10 -11.77 -6.78
CA ASN A 8 15.33 -11.95 -6.00
C ASN A 8 15.10 -12.76 -4.71
N GLU A 9 14.03 -12.48 -3.96
CA GLU A 9 13.64 -13.24 -2.77
C GLU A 9 13.35 -14.71 -3.11
N ARG A 10 12.64 -14.97 -4.21
CA ARG A 10 12.34 -16.33 -4.69
C ARG A 10 13.60 -17.09 -5.08
N GLU A 11 14.53 -16.44 -5.76
CA GLU A 11 15.81 -17.04 -6.13
C GLU A 11 16.64 -17.39 -4.89
N LEU A 12 16.70 -16.49 -3.90
CA LEU A 12 17.44 -16.72 -2.67
C LEU A 12 16.83 -17.85 -1.84
N ILE A 13 15.50 -17.95 -1.75
CA ILE A 13 14.83 -19.08 -1.09
C ILE A 13 15.16 -20.40 -1.80
N LYS A 14 15.20 -20.43 -3.14
CA LYS A 14 15.60 -21.65 -3.87
C LYS A 14 17.03 -22.07 -3.53
N LEU A 15 17.94 -21.09 -3.42
CA LEU A 15 19.33 -21.34 -3.07
C LEU A 15 19.47 -21.81 -1.62
N ALA A 16 18.78 -21.17 -0.67
CA ALA A 16 18.73 -21.60 0.73
C ALA A 16 18.24 -23.05 0.86
N ARG A 17 17.15 -23.40 0.17
CA ARG A 17 16.61 -24.77 0.17
C ARG A 17 17.54 -25.81 -0.46
N PHE A 18 18.41 -25.42 -1.39
CA PHE A 18 19.45 -26.31 -1.92
C PHE A 18 20.42 -26.71 -0.81
N PHE A 19 20.90 -25.75 -0.02
CA PHE A 19 21.80 -26.03 1.11
C PHE A 19 21.11 -26.84 2.21
N SER A 20 19.86 -26.52 2.56
CA SER A 20 19.10 -27.30 3.56
C SER A 20 18.94 -28.76 3.16
N LYS A 21 18.55 -29.05 1.91
CA LYS A 21 18.42 -30.43 1.43
C LYS A 21 19.75 -31.19 1.42
N ARG A 22 20.84 -30.51 1.07
CA ARG A 22 22.17 -31.12 1.09
C ARG A 22 22.61 -31.43 2.52
N ALA A 23 22.35 -30.54 3.46
CA ALA A 23 22.66 -30.76 4.87
C ALA A 23 21.84 -31.90 5.46
N GLU A 24 20.57 -32.05 5.09
CA GLU A 24 19.76 -33.23 5.45
C GLU A 24 20.42 -34.53 4.97
N GLN A 25 20.96 -34.54 3.74
CA GLN A 25 21.64 -35.71 3.19
C GLN A 25 22.97 -36.01 3.93
N LEU A 26 23.80 -34.98 4.14
CA LEU A 26 25.06 -35.12 4.90
C LEU A 26 24.83 -35.52 6.37
N ALA A 27 23.68 -35.15 6.95
CA ALA A 27 23.30 -35.58 8.29
C ALA A 27 23.01 -37.09 8.34
N VAL A 28 22.35 -37.63 7.31
CA VAL A 28 22.07 -39.07 7.16
C VAL A 28 23.36 -39.85 6.95
N ASP A 29 24.28 -39.30 6.15
CA ASP A 29 25.57 -39.93 5.84
C ASP A 29 26.58 -39.81 7.01
N GLY A 30 26.27 -39.03 8.04
CA GLY A 30 27.13 -38.82 9.21
C GLY A 30 28.30 -37.86 8.97
N GLU A 31 28.31 -37.16 7.83
CA GLU A 31 29.39 -36.28 7.38
C GLU A 31 29.10 -34.78 7.61
N LEU A 32 28.01 -34.46 8.31
CA LEU A 32 27.60 -33.07 8.53
C LEU A 32 28.56 -32.35 9.49
N SER A 33 29.31 -31.38 8.95
CA SER A 33 30.19 -30.53 9.74
C SER A 33 29.43 -29.45 10.53
N GLU A 34 30.06 -28.89 11.55
CA GLU A 34 29.48 -27.80 12.33
C GLU A 34 29.24 -26.54 11.48
N ASP A 35 30.15 -26.22 10.57
CA ASP A 35 30.00 -25.10 9.63
C ASP A 35 28.76 -25.28 8.73
N GLN A 36 28.51 -26.50 8.27
CA GLN A 36 27.32 -26.83 7.46
C GLN A 36 26.02 -26.74 8.27
N ARG A 37 26.05 -27.09 9.56
CA ARG A 37 24.92 -26.87 10.48
C ARG A 37 24.61 -25.39 10.63
N GLN A 38 25.63 -24.57 10.87
CA GLN A 38 25.47 -23.12 11.00
C GLN A 38 24.93 -22.49 9.72
N LEU A 39 25.46 -22.90 8.56
CA LEU A 39 24.99 -22.46 7.25
C LEU A 39 23.51 -22.81 7.02
N THR A 40 23.12 -24.04 7.36
CA THR A 40 21.74 -24.51 7.21
C THR A 40 20.79 -23.74 8.11
N GLN A 41 21.17 -23.53 9.37
CA GLN A 41 20.38 -22.75 10.31
C GLN A 41 20.22 -21.30 9.85
N ALA A 42 21.28 -20.70 9.28
CA ALA A 42 21.22 -19.36 8.70
C ALA A 42 20.28 -19.31 7.49
N CYS A 43 20.33 -20.33 6.61
CA CYS A 43 19.43 -20.45 5.46
C CYS A 43 17.96 -20.56 5.86
N GLU A 44 17.64 -21.35 6.88
CA GLU A 44 16.26 -21.50 7.39
C GLU A 44 15.74 -20.21 8.03
N ASN A 45 16.59 -19.54 8.82
CA ASN A 45 16.24 -18.25 9.44
C ASN A 45 15.98 -17.19 8.38
N LEU A 46 16.82 -17.13 7.34
CA LEU A 46 16.67 -16.22 6.21
C LEU A 46 15.38 -16.51 5.42
N GLU A 47 15.10 -17.77 5.11
CA GLU A 47 13.85 -18.14 4.42
C GLU A 47 12.62 -17.68 5.23
N ARG A 48 12.63 -17.90 6.55
CA ARG A 48 11.54 -17.45 7.43
C ARG A 48 11.39 -15.94 7.42
N GLN A 49 12.50 -15.20 7.52
CA GLN A 49 12.50 -13.74 7.47
C GLN A 49 11.95 -13.21 6.13
N LEU A 50 12.36 -13.79 5.00
CA LEU A 50 11.88 -13.40 3.68
C LEU A 50 10.37 -13.66 3.51
N LEU A 51 9.90 -14.82 3.96
CA LEU A 51 8.47 -15.16 3.92
C LEU A 51 7.64 -14.22 4.80
N GLN A 52 8.10 -13.93 6.01
CA GLN A 52 7.42 -13.01 6.92
C GLN A 52 7.43 -11.57 6.36
N HIS A 53 8.55 -11.12 5.81
CA HIS A 53 8.65 -9.80 5.19
C HIS A 53 7.70 -9.65 4.00
N ALA A 54 7.63 -10.65 3.13
CA ALA A 54 6.69 -10.67 2.01
C ALA A 54 5.22 -10.65 2.45
N ALA A 55 4.88 -11.40 3.50
CA ALA A 55 3.52 -11.38 4.07
C ALA A 55 3.18 -10.02 4.70
N ASN A 56 4.13 -9.40 5.42
CA ASN A 56 3.94 -8.07 6.00
C ASN A 56 3.74 -7.00 4.92
N ARG A 57 4.52 -7.06 3.83
CA ARG A 57 4.37 -6.18 2.67
C ARG A 57 2.98 -6.27 2.06
N GLU A 58 2.49 -7.48 1.82
CA GLU A 58 1.15 -7.72 1.28
C GLU A 58 0.07 -7.15 2.21
N ALA A 59 0.17 -7.40 3.52
CA ALA A 59 -0.79 -6.90 4.50
C ALA A 59 -0.86 -5.36 4.55
N ILE A 60 0.29 -4.68 4.53
CA ILE A 60 0.37 -3.20 4.53
C ILE A 60 -0.24 -2.63 3.25
N MET A 61 0.12 -3.20 2.10
CA MET A 61 -0.39 -2.74 0.80
C MET A 61 -1.89 -3.01 0.65
N ASP A 62 -2.40 -4.11 1.18
CA ASP A 62 -3.84 -4.42 1.21
C ASP A 62 -4.61 -3.47 2.14
N LYS A 63 -4.01 -3.08 3.27
CA LYS A 63 -4.59 -2.05 4.15
C LYS A 63 -4.65 -0.70 3.42
N ARG A 64 -3.56 -0.29 2.78
CA ARG A 64 -3.47 0.93 1.95
C ARG A 64 -4.53 0.96 0.84
N ALA A 65 -4.64 -0.13 0.07
CA ALA A 65 -5.59 -0.25 -1.02
C ALA A 65 -7.06 -0.25 -0.57
N ARG A 66 -7.35 -0.72 0.66
CA ARG A 66 -8.67 -0.60 1.27
C ARG A 66 -9.00 0.85 1.62
N LEU A 67 -8.04 1.59 2.17
CA LEU A 67 -8.21 3.02 2.47
C LEU A 67 -8.45 3.83 1.19
N GLU A 68 -7.75 3.55 0.10
CA GLU A 68 -7.99 4.21 -1.20
C GLU A 68 -9.45 4.13 -1.67
N LYS A 69 -10.16 3.06 -1.30
CA LYS A 69 -11.56 2.81 -1.67
C LYS A 69 -12.57 3.28 -0.62
N LEU A 70 -12.11 3.94 0.46
CA LEU A 70 -12.97 4.37 1.56
C LEU A 70 -13.99 5.44 1.12
N ILE A 71 -13.62 6.26 0.13
CA ILE A 71 -14.49 7.33 -0.36
C ILE A 71 -15.56 6.75 -1.27
N GLU A 72 -16.81 6.78 -0.80
CA GLU A 72 -17.98 6.46 -1.61
C GLU A 72 -18.38 7.66 -2.48
N ASP A 73 -18.51 7.40 -3.78
CA ASP A 73 -18.98 8.39 -4.74
C ASP A 73 -20.50 8.59 -4.67
N ASN A 74 -20.93 9.63 -3.98
CA ASN A 74 -22.34 10.06 -3.95
C ASN A 74 -22.72 10.96 -5.14
N ALA A 75 -22.08 10.77 -6.29
CA ALA A 75 -22.30 11.59 -7.48
C ALA A 75 -23.73 11.38 -8.03
N GLN A 76 -24.37 12.47 -8.47
CA GLN A 76 -25.68 12.44 -9.11
C GLN A 76 -25.63 13.16 -10.45
N CYS A 77 -26.38 12.68 -11.44
CA CYS A 77 -26.48 13.39 -12.71
C CYS A 77 -27.06 14.79 -12.50
N PRO A 78 -26.41 15.88 -12.95
CA PRO A 78 -26.91 17.24 -12.75
C PRO A 78 -28.25 17.51 -13.45
N LYS A 79 -28.58 16.71 -14.48
CA LYS A 79 -29.84 16.86 -15.25
C LYS A 79 -31.00 16.03 -14.69
N CYS A 80 -30.79 14.75 -14.41
CA CYS A 80 -31.88 13.85 -13.97
C CYS A 80 -31.80 13.43 -12.51
N ARG A 81 -30.76 13.85 -11.77
CA ARG A 81 -30.48 13.52 -10.35
C ARG A 81 -30.42 12.02 -10.03
N LYS A 82 -30.29 11.18 -11.06
CA LYS A 82 -30.18 9.73 -10.94
C LYS A 82 -28.72 9.31 -10.82
N ALA A 83 -28.37 8.62 -9.73
CA ALA A 83 -27.04 8.06 -9.49
C ALA A 83 -26.83 6.69 -10.18
N ASP A 84 -27.87 5.85 -10.21
CA ASP A 84 -27.90 4.54 -10.86
C ASP A 84 -27.60 4.58 -12.38
N MET A 85 -27.85 5.74 -13.00
CA MET A 85 -27.63 5.97 -14.42
C MET A 85 -26.22 6.45 -14.76
N LEU A 86 -25.32 6.56 -13.79
CA LEU A 86 -23.96 7.04 -14.00
C LEU A 86 -23.00 5.90 -14.38
N LYS A 87 -22.13 6.17 -15.35
CA LYS A 87 -20.96 5.33 -15.67
C LYS A 87 -19.71 6.18 -15.52
N GLN A 88 -18.78 5.77 -14.68
CA GLN A 88 -17.45 6.38 -14.62
C GLN A 88 -16.76 6.20 -15.97
N GLN A 89 -16.24 7.28 -16.52
CA GLN A 89 -15.53 7.30 -17.81
C GLN A 89 -14.03 7.47 -17.63
N ALA A 90 -13.62 8.33 -16.70
CA ALA A 90 -12.22 8.71 -16.52
C ALA A 90 -11.98 9.21 -15.10
N VAL A 91 -10.69 9.38 -14.79
CA VAL A 91 -10.21 10.13 -13.63
C VAL A 91 -9.44 11.32 -14.17
N THR A 92 -9.78 12.53 -13.72
CA THR A 92 -9.08 13.76 -14.07
C THR A 92 -8.42 14.35 -12.84
N THR A 93 -7.36 15.14 -13.03
CA THR A 93 -6.72 15.90 -11.96
C THR A 93 -7.15 17.37 -12.06
N ASN A 94 -7.51 18.00 -10.95
CA ASN A 94 -7.83 19.42 -10.91
C ASN A 94 -6.59 20.30 -10.63
N GLU A 95 -6.79 21.60 -10.50
CA GLU A 95 -5.73 22.60 -10.24
C GLU A 95 -5.01 22.38 -8.90
N HIS A 96 -5.67 21.77 -7.92
CA HIS A 96 -5.09 21.40 -6.63
C HIS A 96 -4.35 20.05 -6.65
N GLY A 97 -4.26 19.38 -7.79
CA GLY A 97 -3.65 18.04 -7.89
C GLY A 97 -4.59 16.91 -7.45
N TRP A 98 -5.85 17.20 -7.14
CA TRP A 98 -6.82 16.19 -6.70
C TRP A 98 -7.37 15.38 -7.85
N LYS A 99 -7.31 14.06 -7.70
CA LYS A 99 -8.00 13.08 -8.56
C LYS A 99 -9.51 13.13 -8.34
N LEU A 100 -10.24 13.41 -9.41
CA LEU A 100 -11.69 13.52 -9.48
C LEU A 100 -12.26 12.50 -10.47
N ASN A 101 -13.44 11.97 -10.21
CA ASN A 101 -14.12 11.05 -11.12
C ASN A 101 -14.96 11.79 -12.16
N THR A 102 -14.80 11.42 -13.43
CA THR A 102 -15.66 11.90 -14.53
C THR A 102 -16.71 10.85 -14.86
N TYR A 103 -17.97 11.26 -14.93
CA TYR A 103 -19.11 10.39 -15.22
C TYR A 103 -19.81 10.79 -16.50
N ARG A 104 -20.43 9.80 -17.16
CA ARG A 104 -21.48 10.00 -18.16
C ARG A 104 -22.78 9.41 -17.68
N CYS A 105 -23.84 10.21 -17.71
CA CYS A 105 -25.18 9.72 -17.46
C CYS A 105 -25.70 9.00 -18.70
N ARG A 106 -26.06 7.72 -18.57
CA ARG A 106 -26.60 6.90 -19.66
C ARG A 106 -27.97 7.39 -20.14
N ARG A 107 -28.75 8.02 -19.26
CA ARG A 107 -30.08 8.57 -19.59
C ARG A 107 -30.00 9.93 -20.29
N CYS A 108 -29.24 10.86 -19.72
CA CYS A 108 -29.17 12.24 -20.19
C CYS A 108 -28.07 12.47 -21.22
N ASN A 109 -27.22 11.47 -21.45
CA ASN A 109 -26.06 11.52 -22.32
C ASN A 109 -25.10 12.70 -22.05
N THR A 110 -25.08 13.20 -20.81
CA THR A 110 -24.21 14.30 -20.38
C THR A 110 -23.00 13.74 -19.66
N SER A 111 -21.83 14.31 -19.93
CA SER A 111 -20.60 14.04 -19.17
C SER A 111 -20.32 15.19 -18.21
N PHE A 112 -19.84 14.88 -17.01
CA PHE A 112 -19.46 15.86 -16.00
C PHE A 112 -18.39 15.28 -15.06
N THR A 113 -17.59 16.15 -14.47
CA THR A 113 -16.63 15.78 -13.43
C THR A 113 -17.25 16.04 -12.07
N TRP A 114 -17.17 15.05 -11.18
CA TRP A 114 -17.59 15.22 -9.80
C TRP A 114 -16.54 16.05 -9.07
N ASN A 115 -16.97 17.11 -8.40
CA ASN A 115 -16.09 18.10 -7.79
C ASN A 115 -15.44 17.65 -6.47
N ARG A 116 -15.75 16.44 -5.99
CA ARG A 116 -15.13 15.88 -4.79
C ARG A 116 -14.04 14.87 -5.15
N PRO A 117 -12.92 14.84 -4.40
CA PRO A 117 -11.87 13.86 -4.62
C PRO A 117 -12.35 12.42 -4.48
N ASN A 118 -11.69 11.53 -5.22
CA ASN A 118 -12.05 10.10 -5.27
C ASN A 118 -11.22 9.20 -4.35
N ASN A 119 -10.39 9.78 -3.49
CA ASN A 119 -9.56 9.05 -2.52
C ASN A 119 -9.42 9.87 -1.23
N PRO A 120 -9.14 9.22 -0.09
CA PRO A 120 -9.24 9.88 1.20
C PRO A 120 -8.11 10.90 1.45
N TRP A 121 -6.91 10.71 0.89
CA TRP A 121 -5.80 11.67 1.04
C TRP A 121 -6.16 13.04 0.45
N HIS A 122 -6.69 13.06 -0.78
CA HIS A 122 -7.17 14.30 -1.38
C HIS A 122 -8.45 14.80 -0.70
N MET A 123 -9.31 13.89 -0.19
CA MET A 123 -10.53 14.28 0.52
C MET A 123 -10.21 15.07 1.79
N VAL A 124 -9.17 14.69 2.55
CA VAL A 124 -8.72 15.46 3.72
C VAL A 124 -8.36 16.88 3.32
N GLN A 125 -7.55 17.07 2.28
CA GLN A 125 -7.17 18.39 1.78
C GLN A 125 -8.38 19.21 1.29
N PHE A 126 -9.32 18.54 0.61
CA PHE A 126 -10.57 19.17 0.19
C PHE A 126 -11.41 19.63 1.38
N LEU A 127 -11.55 18.79 2.41
CA LEU A 127 -12.32 19.13 3.62
C LEU A 127 -11.68 20.29 4.38
N GLU A 128 -10.35 20.35 4.48
CA GLU A 128 -9.64 21.47 5.10
C GLU A 128 -9.92 22.79 4.39
N LEU A 129 -9.82 22.80 3.06
CA LEU A 129 -10.09 23.97 2.25
C LEU A 129 -11.57 24.38 2.34
N TYR A 130 -12.48 23.41 2.26
CA TYR A 130 -13.91 23.65 2.33
C TYR A 130 -14.36 24.18 3.70
N ILE A 131 -13.83 23.64 4.80
CA ILE A 131 -14.09 24.14 6.16
C ILE A 131 -13.65 25.60 6.28
N LYS A 132 -12.45 25.92 5.78
CA LYS A 132 -11.93 27.29 5.80
C LYS A 132 -12.83 28.26 5.03
N GLU A 133 -13.29 27.89 3.84
CA GLU A 133 -14.23 28.71 3.06
C GLU A 133 -15.57 28.91 3.79
N LEU A 134 -16.09 27.86 4.44
CA LEU A 134 -17.31 27.97 5.24
C LEU A 134 -17.12 28.90 6.44
N GLU A 135 -16.01 28.79 7.17
CA GLU A 135 -15.66 29.67 8.28
C GLU A 135 -15.51 31.14 7.83
N GLU A 136 -14.88 31.38 6.67
CA GLU A 136 -14.77 32.71 6.08
C GLU A 136 -16.15 33.28 5.68
N SER A 137 -17.03 32.45 5.12
CA SER A 137 -18.38 32.86 4.71
C SER A 137 -19.26 33.31 5.88
N LEU A 138 -19.06 32.74 7.08
CA LEU A 138 -19.79 33.12 8.29
C LEU A 138 -19.46 34.54 8.78
N ASN A 139 -18.34 35.12 8.33
CA ASN A 139 -17.94 36.48 8.68
C ASN A 139 -18.58 37.54 7.76
N VAL A 140 -19.27 37.11 6.69
CA VAL A 140 -19.98 37.98 5.75
C VAL A 140 -21.46 38.01 6.10
N ASP A 141 -22.14 39.14 5.84
CA ASP A 141 -23.57 39.26 6.09
C ASP A 141 -24.35 38.24 5.23
N MET A 142 -24.85 37.20 5.88
CA MET A 142 -25.44 36.00 5.27
C MET A 142 -26.89 35.86 5.69
N GLU A 143 -27.72 35.22 4.84
CA GLU A 143 -29.10 34.89 5.20
C GLU A 143 -29.13 34.04 6.49
N PRO A 144 -29.99 34.35 7.48
CA PRO A 144 -30.01 33.64 8.76
C PRO A 144 -30.19 32.12 8.65
N SER A 145 -30.93 31.64 7.65
CA SER A 145 -31.18 30.21 7.43
C SER A 145 -29.91 29.47 6.96
N LEU A 146 -29.18 30.07 6.02
CA LEU A 146 -27.90 29.57 5.51
C LEU A 146 -26.83 29.59 6.61
N ARG A 147 -26.82 30.63 7.44
CA ARG A 147 -25.90 30.74 8.58
C ARG A 147 -26.06 29.58 9.56
N GLN A 148 -27.30 29.30 9.99
CA GLN A 148 -27.57 28.17 10.90
C GLN A 148 -27.16 26.82 10.29
N HIS A 149 -27.38 26.64 8.99
CA HIS A 149 -26.96 25.41 8.32
C HIS A 149 -25.43 25.25 8.30
N THR A 150 -24.69 26.31 7.98
CA THR A 150 -23.23 26.30 7.98
C THR A 150 -22.66 26.08 9.38
N GLU A 151 -23.20 26.76 10.39
CA GLU A 151 -22.81 26.59 11.80
C GLU A 151 -23.04 25.15 12.31
N ALA A 152 -24.08 24.47 11.82
CA ALA A 152 -24.36 23.08 12.15
C ALA A 152 -23.49 22.06 11.37
N ALA A 153 -23.11 22.39 10.13
CA ALA A 153 -22.31 21.51 9.28
C ALA A 153 -20.82 21.50 9.65
N LEU A 154 -20.27 22.64 10.08
CA LEU A 154 -18.85 22.79 10.41
C LEU A 154 -18.34 21.77 11.45
N PRO A 155 -19.00 21.56 12.61
CA PRO A 155 -18.56 20.57 13.59
C PRO A 155 -18.53 19.14 13.03
N GLN A 156 -19.47 18.79 12.15
CA GLN A 156 -19.52 17.46 11.55
C GLN A 156 -18.36 17.22 10.58
N LEU A 157 -18.01 18.24 9.79
CA LEU A 157 -16.87 18.19 8.88
C LEU A 157 -15.54 18.12 9.65
N GLN A 158 -15.41 18.91 10.71
CA GLN A 158 -14.24 18.90 11.60
C GLN A 158 -14.08 17.55 12.32
N ASP A 159 -15.17 16.94 12.81
CA ASP A 159 -15.13 15.59 13.41
C ASP A 159 -14.76 14.51 12.38
N SER A 160 -15.29 14.61 11.16
CA SER A 160 -14.91 13.69 10.07
C SER A 160 -13.41 13.79 9.75
N LEU A 161 -12.87 15.01 9.71
CA LEU A 161 -11.46 15.29 9.48
C LEU A 161 -10.57 14.74 10.61
N SER A 162 -10.96 14.98 11.87
CA SER A 162 -10.19 14.57 13.05
C SER A 162 -10.08 13.04 13.17
N ARG A 163 -11.07 12.30 12.66
CA ARG A 163 -11.05 10.84 12.58
C ARG A 163 -10.25 10.31 11.38
N LEU A 164 -10.39 10.94 10.21
CA LEU A 164 -9.78 10.45 8.98
C LEU A 164 -8.27 10.70 8.96
N ARG A 165 -7.81 11.87 9.41
CA ARG A 165 -6.40 12.27 9.37
C ARG A 165 -5.45 11.26 10.05
N PRO A 166 -5.65 10.83 11.31
CA PRO A 166 -4.73 9.90 11.97
C PRO A 166 -4.66 8.55 11.26
N VAL A 167 -5.80 8.04 10.74
CA VAL A 167 -5.83 6.76 10.03
C VAL A 167 -5.00 6.79 8.75
N LEU A 168 -5.02 7.90 8.01
CA LEU A 168 -4.21 8.07 6.82
C LEU A 168 -2.73 8.26 7.15
N GLN A 169 -2.44 9.05 8.19
CA GLN A 169 -1.07 9.28 8.65
C GLN A 169 -0.42 7.97 9.11
N ASP A 170 -1.10 7.17 9.93
CA ASP A 170 -0.61 5.85 10.36
C ASP A 170 -0.31 4.96 9.14
N SER A 171 -1.16 5.03 8.10
CA SER A 171 -0.93 4.27 6.87
C SER A 171 0.25 4.81 6.05
N ASP A 172 0.51 6.13 6.05
CA ASP A 172 1.68 6.73 5.41
C ASP A 172 2.96 6.28 6.12
N GLU A 173 2.97 6.32 7.46
CA GLU A 173 4.09 5.89 8.30
C GLU A 173 4.39 4.39 8.13
N GLU A 174 3.37 3.53 8.05
CA GLU A 174 3.54 2.10 7.78
C GLU A 174 4.19 1.82 6.41
N VAL A 175 3.80 2.56 5.38
CA VAL A 175 4.35 2.42 4.02
C VAL A 175 5.78 2.95 3.95
N GLU A 176 6.08 4.05 4.63
CA GLU A 176 7.43 4.59 4.74
C GLU A 176 8.36 3.61 5.48
N ALA A 177 7.94 3.10 6.63
CA ALA A 177 8.69 2.11 7.40
C ALA A 177 8.91 0.80 6.60
N LEU A 178 7.91 0.38 5.81
CA LEU A 178 8.06 -0.75 4.90
C LEU A 178 9.11 -0.46 3.83
N THR A 179 9.08 0.72 3.22
CA THR A 179 10.02 1.12 2.16
C THR A 179 11.46 1.10 2.65
N GLU A 180 11.71 1.60 3.87
CA GLU A 180 13.06 1.55 4.44
C GLU A 180 13.50 0.11 4.74
N LYS A 181 12.62 -0.70 5.31
CA LYS A 181 12.90 -2.14 5.51
C LYS A 181 13.15 -2.87 4.19
N GLU A 182 12.45 -2.52 3.10
CA GLU A 182 12.71 -3.12 1.78
C GLU A 182 14.14 -2.84 1.31
N ARG A 183 14.64 -1.61 1.51
CA ARG A 183 16.01 -1.24 1.13
C ARG A 183 17.05 -2.00 1.94
N GLU A 184 16.82 -2.19 3.23
CA GLU A 184 17.69 -3.01 4.09
C GLU A 184 17.66 -4.47 3.65
N MET A 185 16.46 -5.02 3.41
CA MET A 185 16.29 -6.40 2.94
C MET A 185 16.96 -6.64 1.59
N ASP A 186 16.89 -5.71 0.64
CA ASP A 186 17.56 -5.84 -0.65
C ASP A 186 19.10 -5.92 -0.51
N LYS A 187 19.68 -5.18 0.44
CA LYS A 187 21.12 -5.28 0.76
C LYS A 187 21.46 -6.66 1.34
N ILE A 188 20.67 -7.14 2.31
CA ILE A 188 20.86 -8.45 2.93
C ILE A 188 20.72 -9.57 1.90
N ILE A 189 19.69 -9.50 1.05
CA ILE A 189 19.43 -10.46 -0.04
C ILE A 189 20.64 -10.51 -0.97
N HIS A 190 21.18 -9.36 -1.37
CA HIS A 190 22.36 -9.30 -2.24
C HIS A 190 23.58 -9.96 -1.59
N GLN A 191 23.89 -9.61 -0.34
CA GLN A 191 25.02 -10.15 0.40
C GLN A 191 24.90 -11.67 0.60
N PHE A 192 23.75 -12.16 1.06
CA PHE A 192 23.50 -13.58 1.27
C PHE A 192 23.52 -14.37 -0.03
N LYS A 193 22.95 -13.82 -1.11
CA LYS A 193 22.99 -14.48 -2.43
C LYS A 193 24.43 -14.67 -2.89
N ASN A 194 25.27 -13.64 -2.78
CA ASN A 194 26.68 -13.75 -3.17
C ASN A 194 27.42 -14.77 -2.31
N TYR A 195 27.21 -14.75 -0.99
CA TYR A 195 27.81 -15.71 -0.07
C TYR A 195 27.41 -17.15 -0.41
N LEU A 196 26.12 -17.42 -0.57
CA LEU A 196 25.63 -18.77 -0.91
C LEU A 196 26.06 -19.23 -2.30
N LEU A 197 26.22 -18.32 -3.27
CA LEU A 197 26.79 -18.67 -4.58
C LEU A 197 28.26 -19.06 -4.47
N ILE A 198 29.05 -18.35 -3.66
CA ILE A 198 30.44 -18.71 -3.38
C ILE A 198 30.53 -20.09 -2.71
N GLU A 199 29.72 -20.33 -1.68
CA GLU A 199 29.68 -21.64 -1.01
C GLU A 199 29.25 -22.75 -1.96
N LYS A 200 28.32 -22.46 -2.88
CA LYS A 200 27.91 -23.43 -3.89
C LYS A 200 29.06 -23.74 -4.86
N ILE A 201 29.76 -22.72 -5.35
CA ILE A 201 30.92 -22.89 -6.24
C ILE A 201 31.99 -23.74 -5.55
N LYS A 202 32.32 -23.45 -4.28
CA LYS A 202 33.28 -24.27 -3.52
C LYS A 202 32.86 -25.73 -3.49
N LEU A 203 31.58 -26.02 -3.21
CA LEU A 203 31.08 -27.39 -3.19
C LEU A 203 31.18 -28.07 -4.56
N ASP A 204 30.90 -27.34 -5.64
CA ASP A 204 30.97 -27.87 -7.01
C ASP A 204 32.43 -28.15 -7.42
N THR A 205 33.41 -27.30 -7.04
CA THR A 205 34.83 -27.55 -7.34
C THR A 205 35.48 -28.64 -6.48
N TYR A 206 35.06 -28.84 -5.24
CA TYR A 206 35.59 -29.91 -4.38
C TYR A 206 35.04 -31.32 -4.72
N GLN A 207 34.03 -31.44 -5.61
CA GLN A 207 33.52 -32.73 -6.08
C GLN A 207 34.22 -33.26 -7.34
N GLU A 208 35.15 -32.50 -7.94
CA GLU A 208 35.89 -32.88 -9.15
C GLU A 208 37.31 -33.45 -8.88
N GLU A 209 37.68 -33.71 -7.62
CA GLU A 209 38.90 -34.46 -7.22
C GLU A 209 38.57 -35.81 -6.59
#